data_AF-A0A6A5SVS4-F1
#
_entry.id   AF-A0A6A5SVS4-F1
#
_cell.length_a   1.000
_cell.length_b   1.000
_cell.length_c   1.000
_cell.angle_alpha   90.00
_cell.angle_beta   90.00
_cell.angle_gamma   90.00
#
_symmetry.space_group_name_H-M   'P 1'
#
loop_
_entity.id
_entity.type
_entity.pdbx_description
1 polymer ?
#
loop_
_entity_poly.entity_id
_entity_poly.type
_entity_poly.pdbx_seq_one_letter_code
_entity_poly.pdbx_strand_id
1 'polypeptide(L)'
;MDNFINTQLHPADTCIVCTEAFSVTHQPVALPCKHIFGHECIKKWLKSGRGNTNACPTCRYVCVERKSLRVPFDAPSIWKALCEQPPSRLHAYMTRIWSGLQVLWQRHPSGVFTVTDILDQAIIPALISTAYRTQEPEDRSQDSILDCYNLVATSWDSLGRPDTATGLAIPLVRLARLMASAGAVLPKWLTTNPRANRMIWRANASLPITEEHVSWDAVIEAAELNDDQRFPLLHLYTMLISQNIAHQSQPTVWPTKRHEVTNLVVERCCQKIGGSGGSGWKGKPSNAFKDTLVGVYEELRRWQLEKRRMSLRGHNGEESVVKGIWALAAWVAGNDASAR
;
A
#
# COMPACT_ATOMS: atom_id res chain seq x y z
N MET A 1 45.96 30.61 37.90
CA MET A 1 44.89 31.54 37.49
C MET A 1 45.41 32.53 36.47
N ASP A 2 46.41 33.34 36.79
CA ASP A 2 46.94 34.39 35.90
C ASP A 2 47.50 33.87 34.57
N ASN A 3 48.17 32.70 34.60
CA ASN A 3 48.66 32.09 33.37
C ASN A 3 47.53 31.75 32.39
N PHE A 4 46.40 31.23 32.89
CA PHE A 4 45.22 30.95 32.06
C PHE A 4 44.62 32.24 31.51
N ILE A 5 44.49 33.26 32.35
CA ILE A 5 43.95 34.57 31.94
C ILE A 5 44.81 35.18 30.83
N ASN A 6 46.14 35.09 30.94
CA ASN A 6 47.06 35.71 29.99
C ASN A 6 47.30 34.89 28.72
N THR A 7 47.00 33.58 28.71
CA THR A 7 47.32 32.69 27.57
C THR A 7 46.12 32.06 26.88
N GLN A 8 44.95 32.01 27.52
CA GLN A 8 43.77 31.30 26.99
C GLN A 8 42.55 32.22 26.82
N LEU A 9 42.49 33.36 27.52
CA LEU A 9 41.41 34.34 27.36
C LEU A 9 41.81 35.38 26.29
N HIS A 10 41.58 35.03 25.03
CA HIS A 10 41.74 35.97 23.93
C HIS A 10 40.41 36.68 23.62
N PRO A 11 40.41 38.01 23.50
CA PRO A 11 39.27 38.75 22.97
C PRO A 11 38.90 38.23 21.57
N ALA A 12 37.63 37.94 21.37
CA ALA A 12 37.11 37.63 20.05
C ALA A 12 36.92 38.96 19.30
N ASP A 13 37.98 39.45 18.66
CA ASP A 13 37.96 40.74 17.95
C ASP A 13 37.61 40.60 16.46
N THR A 14 37.62 39.37 15.94
CA THR A 14 37.35 39.05 14.54
C THR A 14 36.34 37.91 14.39
N CYS A 15 35.59 37.93 13.29
CA CYS A 15 34.65 36.87 12.96
C CYS A 15 35.37 35.70 12.27
N ILE A 16 35.22 34.49 12.80
CA ILE A 16 35.81 33.29 12.18
C ILE A 16 35.23 32.91 10.80
N VAL A 17 34.08 33.46 10.40
CA VAL A 17 33.43 33.15 9.12
C VAL A 17 33.97 34.00 7.97
N CYS A 18 34.11 35.31 8.17
CA CYS A 18 34.64 36.22 7.14
C CYS A 18 36.05 36.74 7.43
N THR A 19 36.61 36.46 8.61
CA THR A 19 37.91 36.94 9.10
C THR A 19 38.03 38.46 9.29
N GLU A 20 36.92 39.19 9.22
CA GLU A 20 36.88 40.64 9.45
C GLU A 20 36.73 40.99 10.94
N ALA A 21 37.21 42.17 11.34
CA ALA A 21 37.05 42.69 12.69
C ALA A 21 35.59 43.04 13.01
N PHE A 22 35.19 42.84 14.26
CA PHE A 22 33.87 43.26 14.73
C PHE A 22 33.76 44.80 14.76
N SER A 23 32.60 45.29 14.36
CA SER A 23 32.35 46.73 14.26
C SER A 23 30.86 47.05 14.40
N VAL A 24 30.49 48.32 14.33
CA VAL A 24 29.07 48.74 14.34
C VAL A 24 28.29 48.15 13.17
N THR A 25 28.94 47.95 12.01
CA THR A 25 28.34 47.33 10.82
C THR A 25 28.53 45.81 10.80
N HIS A 26 29.48 45.29 11.58
CA HIS A 26 29.77 43.87 11.74
C HIS A 26 29.59 43.44 13.21
N GLN A 27 28.36 43.54 13.71
CA GLN A 27 28.08 43.34 15.13
C GLN A 27 28.31 41.88 15.56
N PRO A 28 29.00 41.63 16.69
CA PRO A 28 29.18 40.29 17.21
C PRO A 28 27.88 39.75 17.81
N VAL A 29 27.57 38.49 17.54
CA VAL A 29 26.46 37.75 18.13
C VAL A 29 26.93 36.39 18.63
N ALA A 30 26.48 36.00 19.81
CA ALA A 30 26.75 34.69 20.39
C ALA A 30 25.61 33.72 20.07
N LEU A 31 25.95 32.53 19.61
CA LEU A 31 25.00 31.41 19.50
C LEU A 31 24.73 30.77 20.87
N PRO A 32 23.71 29.89 21.01
CA PRO A 32 23.46 29.18 22.27
C PRO A 32 24.67 28.36 22.78
N CYS A 33 25.47 27.84 21.86
CA CYS A 33 26.75 27.17 22.13
C CYS A 33 27.91 28.12 22.49
N LYS A 34 27.63 29.41 22.72
CA LYS A 34 28.57 30.47 23.13
C LYS A 34 29.66 30.88 22.14
N HIS A 35 29.71 30.28 20.96
CA HIS A 35 30.58 30.76 19.87
C HIS A 35 30.06 32.08 19.29
N ILE A 36 30.98 32.99 18.97
CA ILE A 36 30.71 34.36 18.53
C ILE A 36 30.99 34.51 17.03
N PHE A 37 30.09 35.19 16.33
CA PHE A 37 30.17 35.45 14.88
C PHE A 37 29.65 36.84 14.55
N GLY A 38 29.92 37.34 13.35
CA GLY A 38 29.25 38.54 12.86
C GLY A 38 27.79 38.24 12.54
N HIS A 39 26.89 39.13 12.93
CA HIS A 39 25.45 38.93 12.82
C HIS A 39 25.00 38.55 11.39
N GLU A 40 25.42 39.32 10.38
CA GLU A 40 25.07 39.02 8.99
C GLU A 40 25.77 37.76 8.47
N CYS A 41 26.98 37.44 8.95
CA CYS A 41 27.69 36.21 8.57
C CYS A 41 26.96 34.96 9.07
N ILE A 42 26.57 34.92 10.35
CA ILE A 42 25.88 33.75 10.88
C ILE A 42 24.45 33.65 10.35
N LYS A 43 23.78 34.78 10.09
CA LYS A 43 22.48 34.81 9.42
C LYS A 43 22.56 34.28 7.99
N LYS A 44 23.58 34.66 7.21
CA LYS A 44 23.83 34.14 5.86
C LYS A 44 24.19 32.64 5.90
N TRP A 45 25.00 32.22 6.88
CA TRP A 45 25.30 30.81 7.10
C TRP A 45 24.03 30.00 7.35
N LEU A 46 23.20 30.46 8.28
CA LEU A 46 21.98 29.75 8.69
C LEU A 46 20.90 29.73 7.59
N LYS A 47 20.83 30.76 6.74
CA LYS A 47 19.83 30.85 5.66
C LYS A 47 20.26 30.20 4.35
N SER A 48 21.52 30.37 3.94
CA SER A 48 21.96 30.12 2.57
C SER A 48 23.37 29.52 2.43
N GLY A 49 23.97 29.03 3.51
CA GLY A 49 25.23 28.30 3.40
C GLY A 49 25.09 26.99 2.59
N ARG A 50 26.23 26.43 2.14
CA ARG A 50 26.26 25.09 1.55
C ARG A 50 26.45 24.06 2.68
N GLY A 51 25.57 23.07 2.81
CA GLY A 51 25.71 21.96 3.78
C GLY A 51 24.81 22.04 5.03
N ASN A 52 25.36 21.66 6.20
CA ASN A 52 24.64 21.56 7.49
C ASN A 52 24.33 22.95 8.09
N THR A 53 23.54 23.74 7.37
CA THR A 53 23.28 25.16 7.64
C THR A 53 22.33 25.43 8.80
N ASN A 54 21.98 24.45 9.60
CA ASN A 54 21.21 24.68 10.83
C ASN A 54 22.08 24.55 12.09
N ALA A 55 23.40 24.41 11.92
CA ALA A 55 24.35 24.20 12.99
C ALA A 55 25.46 25.28 13.04
N CYS A 56 26.06 25.42 14.22
CA CYS A 56 27.20 26.31 14.46
C CYS A 56 28.39 25.94 13.56
N PRO A 57 29.01 26.91 12.86
CA PRO A 57 30.20 26.66 12.02
C PRO A 57 31.38 26.03 12.77
N THR A 58 31.54 26.35 14.06
CA THR A 58 32.71 25.94 14.85
C THR A 58 32.51 24.56 15.50
N CYS A 59 31.39 24.36 16.21
CA CYS A 59 31.18 23.16 17.02
C CYS A 59 30.02 22.26 16.56
N ARG A 60 29.33 22.62 15.46
CA ARG A 60 28.18 21.89 14.92
C ARG A 60 26.98 21.75 15.88
N TYR A 61 26.93 22.51 16.97
CA TYR A 61 25.73 22.62 17.81
C TYR A 61 24.54 23.06 16.96
N VAL A 62 23.44 22.33 17.02
CA VAL A 62 22.22 22.61 16.26
C VAL A 62 21.57 23.88 16.78
N CYS A 63 21.66 24.97 16.01
CA CYS A 63 21.15 26.29 16.39
C CYS A 63 19.68 26.46 15.99
N VAL A 64 19.26 25.77 14.94
CA VAL A 64 17.88 25.71 14.48
C VAL A 64 17.51 24.24 14.29
N GLU A 65 16.50 23.78 15.01
CA GLU A 65 15.90 22.49 14.69
C GLU A 65 15.25 22.60 13.30
N ARG A 66 15.85 21.94 12.31
CA ARG A 66 15.14 21.70 11.07
C ARG A 66 14.06 20.69 11.40
N LYS A 67 12.80 21.14 11.44
CA LYS A 67 11.69 20.22 11.19
C LYS A 67 11.94 19.65 9.80
N SER A 68 12.52 18.47 9.76
CA SER A 68 12.66 17.71 8.54
C SER A 68 11.26 17.46 8.03
N LEU A 69 10.80 18.26 7.06
CA LEU A 69 9.63 17.92 6.25
C LEU A 69 9.92 16.70 5.37
N ARG A 70 11.16 16.22 5.32
CA ARG A 70 11.50 14.99 4.61
C ARG A 70 10.85 13.84 5.34
N VAL A 71 9.89 13.23 4.65
CA VAL A 71 9.33 11.92 5.00
C VAL A 71 10.51 10.96 5.22
N PRO A 72 10.55 10.22 6.34
CA PRO A 72 11.59 9.22 6.58
C PRO A 72 11.73 8.25 5.41
N PHE A 73 12.96 7.90 5.05
CA PHE A 73 13.23 6.87 4.05
C PHE A 73 13.15 5.49 4.70
N ASP A 74 11.94 5.07 5.06
CA ASP A 74 11.64 3.76 5.63
C ASP A 74 10.41 3.12 4.97
N ALA A 75 10.24 1.81 5.16
CA ALA A 75 9.17 1.06 4.51
C ALA A 75 7.76 1.59 4.86
N PRO A 76 7.39 1.84 6.14
CA PRO A 76 6.08 2.41 6.45
C PRO A 76 5.80 3.76 5.78
N SER A 77 6.78 4.67 5.81
CA SER A 77 6.66 6.03 5.29
C SER A 77 6.54 6.04 3.77
N ILE A 78 7.36 5.23 3.08
CA ILE A 78 7.29 5.07 1.62
C ILE A 78 5.98 4.37 1.22
N TRP A 79 5.54 3.34 1.95
CA TRP A 79 4.27 2.67 1.69
C TRP A 79 3.08 3.62 1.81
N LYS A 80 3.09 4.47 2.84
CA LYS A 80 2.08 5.52 3.02
C LYS A 80 2.09 6.50 1.84
N ALA A 81 3.26 7.03 1.46
CA ALA A 81 3.39 7.93 0.32
C ALA A 81 2.97 7.28 -1.01
N LEU A 82 3.21 5.98 -1.16
CA LEU A 82 2.77 5.19 -2.32
C LEU A 82 1.24 5.07 -2.35
N CYS A 83 0.60 4.83 -1.21
CA CYS A 83 -0.86 4.76 -1.09
C CYS A 83 -1.55 6.10 -1.38
N GLU A 84 -0.87 7.21 -1.17
CA GLU A 84 -1.34 8.58 -1.40
C GLU A 84 -1.11 9.06 -2.85
N GLN A 85 -0.51 8.24 -3.72
CA GLN A 85 -0.28 8.60 -5.12
C GLN A 85 -1.58 8.87 -5.90
N PRO A 86 -1.52 9.74 -6.93
CA PRO A 86 -2.68 9.99 -7.78
C PRO A 86 -3.26 8.70 -8.41
N PRO A 87 -4.59 8.55 -8.51
CA PRO A 87 -5.21 7.35 -9.05
C PRO A 87 -4.74 6.96 -10.46
N SER A 88 -4.45 7.94 -11.32
CA SER A 88 -3.92 7.72 -12.66
C SER A 88 -2.54 7.05 -12.63
N ARG A 89 -1.69 7.47 -11.69
CA ARG A 89 -0.33 6.96 -11.51
C ARG A 89 -0.34 5.52 -10.96
N LEU A 90 -1.17 5.26 -9.96
CA LEU A 90 -1.41 3.90 -9.45
C LEU A 90 -2.00 2.99 -10.53
N HIS A 91 -2.93 3.50 -11.34
CA HIS A 91 -3.48 2.73 -12.45
C HIS A 91 -2.40 2.36 -13.49
N ALA A 92 -1.52 3.31 -13.85
CA ALA A 92 -0.40 3.05 -14.76
C ALA A 92 0.55 1.97 -14.20
N TYR A 93 0.86 2.06 -12.90
CA TYR A 93 1.64 1.06 -12.18
C TYR A 93 0.99 -0.33 -12.24
N MET A 94 -0.28 -0.44 -11.84
CA MET A 94 -1.00 -1.71 -11.85
C MET A 94 -1.18 -2.31 -13.25
N THR A 95 -1.33 -1.47 -14.28
CA THR A 95 -1.40 -1.94 -15.68
C THR A 95 -0.11 -2.63 -16.11
N ARG A 96 1.04 -2.15 -15.62
CA ARG A 96 2.34 -2.81 -15.83
C ARG A 96 2.45 -4.12 -15.08
N ILE A 97 1.96 -4.18 -13.84
CA ILE A 97 1.89 -5.45 -13.08
C ILE A 97 1.04 -6.48 -13.83
N TRP A 98 -0.16 -6.11 -14.31
CA TRP A 98 -1.02 -7.01 -15.10
C TRP A 98 -0.30 -7.56 -16.33
N SER A 99 0.48 -6.72 -17.01
CA SER A 99 1.27 -7.14 -18.18
C SER A 99 2.33 -8.17 -17.79
N GLY A 100 3.01 -7.96 -16.65
CA GLY A 100 3.98 -8.92 -16.10
C GLY A 100 3.32 -10.25 -15.69
N LEU A 101 2.18 -10.20 -14.99
CA LEU A 101 1.42 -11.38 -14.62
C LEU A 101 0.95 -12.17 -15.85
N GLN A 102 0.55 -11.49 -16.93
CA GLN A 102 0.21 -12.13 -18.20
C GLN A 102 1.37 -12.92 -18.79
N VAL A 103 2.59 -12.41 -18.72
CA VAL A 103 3.79 -13.14 -19.14
C VAL A 103 4.03 -14.35 -18.22
N LEU A 104 3.84 -14.20 -16.92
CA LEU A 104 3.99 -15.31 -15.98
C LEU A 104 2.98 -16.43 -16.22
N TRP A 105 1.70 -16.12 -16.48
CA TRP A 105 0.70 -17.13 -16.83
C TRP A 105 1.02 -17.89 -18.11
N GLN A 106 1.64 -17.23 -19.10
CA GLN A 106 2.08 -17.89 -20.32
C GLN A 106 3.20 -18.91 -20.05
N ARG A 107 4.06 -18.66 -19.05
CA ARG A 107 5.15 -19.56 -18.65
C ARG A 107 4.71 -20.63 -17.66
N HIS A 108 3.81 -20.27 -16.73
CA HIS A 108 3.32 -21.11 -15.64
C HIS A 108 1.79 -21.12 -15.63
N PRO A 109 1.14 -21.98 -16.44
CA PRO A 109 -0.31 -22.03 -16.56
C PRO A 109 -1.05 -22.39 -15.25
N SER A 110 -0.36 -22.99 -14.28
CA SER A 110 -0.91 -23.29 -12.96
C SER A 110 -1.27 -22.05 -12.14
N GLY A 111 -0.70 -20.87 -12.48
CA GLY A 111 -0.92 -19.63 -11.73
C GLY A 111 -0.24 -19.58 -10.36
N VAL A 112 0.67 -20.52 -10.07
CA VAL A 112 1.52 -20.50 -8.88
C VAL A 112 2.84 -19.85 -9.26
N PHE A 113 3.13 -18.69 -8.67
CA PHE A 113 4.32 -17.89 -8.96
C PHE A 113 5.19 -17.75 -7.71
N THR A 114 6.49 -17.87 -7.89
CA THR A 114 7.46 -17.58 -6.81
C THR A 114 7.49 -16.07 -6.53
N VAL A 115 8.01 -15.68 -5.36
CA VAL A 115 8.29 -14.27 -5.05
C VAL A 115 9.25 -13.70 -6.09
N THR A 116 10.28 -14.47 -6.47
CA THR A 116 11.24 -14.09 -7.50
C THR A 116 10.56 -13.80 -8.84
N ASP A 117 9.69 -14.70 -9.31
CA ASP A 117 8.93 -14.50 -10.55
C ASP A 117 8.13 -13.20 -10.51
N ILE A 118 7.43 -12.95 -9.41
CA ILE A 118 6.60 -11.76 -9.23
C ILE A 118 7.45 -10.49 -9.22
N LEU A 119 8.57 -10.50 -8.50
CA LEU A 119 9.46 -9.33 -8.40
C LEU A 119 10.12 -9.00 -9.74
N ASP A 120 10.75 -9.99 -10.38
CA ASP A 120 11.49 -9.80 -11.64
C ASP A 120 10.56 -9.47 -12.82
N GLN A 121 9.43 -10.17 -12.93
CA GLN A 121 8.60 -10.08 -14.13
C GLN A 121 7.50 -9.02 -14.03
N ALA A 122 7.03 -8.68 -12.83
CA ALA A 122 5.87 -7.80 -12.65
C ALA A 122 6.16 -6.55 -11.82
N ILE A 123 6.66 -6.68 -10.59
CA ILE A 123 6.76 -5.55 -9.65
C ILE A 123 7.88 -4.58 -10.01
N ILE A 124 9.11 -5.06 -10.16
CA ILE A 124 10.28 -4.21 -10.42
C ILE A 124 10.15 -3.49 -11.77
N PRO A 125 9.81 -4.17 -12.89
CA PRO A 125 9.59 -3.48 -14.16
C PRO A 125 8.47 -2.43 -14.09
N ALA A 126 7.41 -2.69 -13.32
CA ALA A 126 6.32 -1.74 -13.14
C ALA A 126 6.75 -0.49 -12.36
N LEU A 127 7.56 -0.64 -11.30
CA LEU A 127 8.09 0.48 -10.53
C LEU A 127 9.00 1.35 -11.40
N ILE A 128 9.97 0.73 -12.09
CA ILE A 128 10.88 1.40 -13.02
C ILE A 128 10.08 2.16 -14.08
N SER A 129 9.18 1.48 -14.80
CA SER A 129 8.43 2.10 -15.89
C SER A 129 7.55 3.27 -15.42
N THR A 130 7.04 3.23 -14.19
CA THR A 130 6.14 4.28 -13.68
C THR A 130 6.92 5.49 -13.19
N ALA A 131 8.05 5.27 -12.52
CA ALA A 131 8.95 6.34 -12.08
C ALA A 131 9.45 7.19 -13.26
N TYR A 132 9.91 6.56 -14.34
CA TYR A 132 10.50 7.28 -15.48
C TYR A 132 9.50 7.91 -16.45
N ARG A 133 8.23 7.46 -16.49
CA ARG A 133 7.23 7.95 -17.47
C ARG A 133 6.48 9.22 -17.06
N THR A 134 6.55 9.63 -15.80
CA THR A 134 5.67 10.68 -15.25
C THR A 134 6.41 11.93 -14.74
N GLN A 135 7.73 12.04 -14.94
CA GLN A 135 8.49 13.20 -14.44
C GLN A 135 8.34 14.43 -15.34
N GLU A 136 7.68 15.46 -14.82
CA GLU A 136 8.06 16.85 -15.15
C GLU A 136 9.34 17.24 -14.37
N PRO A 137 10.17 18.16 -14.90
CA PRO A 137 11.53 18.38 -14.39
C PRO A 137 11.65 18.99 -12.99
N GLU A 138 10.60 19.60 -12.44
CA GLU A 138 10.75 20.56 -11.33
C GLU A 138 10.77 19.96 -9.92
N ASP A 139 10.30 18.73 -9.70
CA ASP A 139 10.24 18.14 -8.34
C ASP A 139 10.85 16.73 -8.26
N ARG A 140 12.13 16.63 -8.64
CA ARG A 140 12.92 15.39 -8.55
C ARG A 140 13.25 14.96 -7.12
N SER A 141 12.88 15.72 -6.10
CA SER A 141 13.49 15.57 -4.78
C SER A 141 12.90 14.46 -3.91
N GLN A 142 11.70 13.93 -4.23
CA GLN A 142 11.06 12.89 -3.43
C GLN A 142 9.96 12.10 -4.17
N ASP A 143 10.33 11.30 -5.18
CA ASP A 143 9.36 10.43 -5.88
C ASP A 143 9.18 9.10 -5.14
N SER A 144 8.03 8.90 -4.49
CA SER A 144 7.76 7.71 -3.68
C SER A 144 7.81 6.39 -4.45
N ILE A 145 7.55 6.39 -5.77
CA ILE A 145 7.64 5.18 -6.60
C ILE A 145 9.11 4.82 -6.82
N LEU A 146 9.95 5.83 -7.05
CA LEU A 146 11.40 5.64 -7.19
C LEU A 146 12.02 5.22 -5.85
N ASP A 147 11.61 5.84 -4.75
CA ASP A 147 12.05 5.48 -3.40
C ASP A 147 11.66 4.03 -3.06
N CYS A 148 10.44 3.63 -3.42
CA CYS A 148 9.97 2.25 -3.30
C CYS A 148 10.81 1.28 -4.12
N TYR A 149 11.13 1.61 -5.38
CA TYR A 149 12.03 0.81 -6.21
C TYR A 149 13.40 0.64 -5.56
N ASN A 150 14.02 1.75 -5.14
CA ASN A 150 15.35 1.73 -4.56
C ASN A 150 15.39 0.84 -3.30
N LEU A 151 14.42 0.99 -2.40
CA LEU A 151 14.38 0.20 -1.17
C LEU A 151 14.13 -1.28 -1.44
N VAL A 152 13.24 -1.62 -2.38
CA VAL A 152 12.96 -3.02 -2.76
C VAL A 152 14.18 -3.64 -3.44
N ALA A 153 14.74 -2.99 -4.46
CA ALA A 153 15.86 -3.51 -5.23
C ALA A 153 17.11 -3.71 -4.36
N THR A 154 17.47 -2.69 -3.55
CA THR A 154 18.63 -2.79 -2.65
C THR A 154 18.44 -3.91 -1.62
N SER A 155 17.27 -4.01 -0.99
CA SER A 155 17.02 -5.07 0.00
C SER A 155 17.08 -6.45 -0.63
N TRP A 156 16.51 -6.59 -1.82
CA TRP A 156 16.40 -7.88 -2.50
C TRP A 156 17.74 -8.39 -3.04
N ASP A 157 18.54 -7.53 -3.67
CA ASP A 157 19.89 -7.88 -4.12
C ASP A 157 20.82 -8.17 -2.92
N SER A 158 20.72 -7.39 -1.84
CA SER A 158 21.56 -7.60 -0.64
C SER A 158 21.29 -8.94 0.06
N LEU A 159 20.08 -9.47 -0.04
CA LEU A 159 19.70 -10.76 0.52
C LEU A 159 20.01 -11.95 -0.41
N GLY A 160 20.59 -11.71 -1.59
CA GLY A 160 20.86 -12.75 -2.58
C GLY A 160 19.61 -13.26 -3.31
N ARG A 161 18.60 -12.39 -3.48
CA ARG A 161 17.33 -12.66 -4.16
C ARG A 161 16.59 -13.90 -3.62
N PRO A 162 16.28 -13.93 -2.31
CA PRO A 162 15.56 -15.06 -1.74
C PRO A 162 14.14 -15.13 -2.29
N ASP A 163 13.58 -16.33 -2.32
CA ASP A 163 12.17 -16.55 -2.67
C ASP A 163 11.23 -16.23 -1.49
N THR A 164 11.50 -15.13 -0.79
CA THR A 164 10.71 -14.63 0.35
C THR A 164 10.61 -13.11 0.26
N ALA A 165 9.41 -12.57 0.48
CA ALA A 165 9.20 -11.14 0.44
C ALA A 165 9.63 -10.50 1.76
N THR A 166 10.39 -9.41 1.70
CA THR A 166 10.86 -8.67 2.88
C THR A 166 10.62 -7.17 2.72
N GLY A 167 10.40 -6.47 3.85
CA GLY A 167 10.16 -5.02 3.85
C GLY A 167 9.02 -4.60 2.90
N LEU A 168 9.29 -3.65 2.00
CA LEU A 168 8.32 -3.18 1.02
C LEU A 168 7.93 -4.22 -0.05
N ALA A 169 8.70 -5.29 -0.23
CA ALA A 169 8.31 -6.34 -1.15
C ALA A 169 7.05 -7.08 -0.67
N ILE A 170 6.81 -7.15 0.65
CA ILE A 170 5.66 -7.85 1.25
C ILE A 170 4.31 -7.35 0.68
N PRO A 171 3.93 -6.07 0.84
CA PRO A 171 2.64 -5.58 0.35
C PRO A 171 2.55 -5.56 -1.18
N LEU A 172 3.68 -5.50 -1.90
CA LEU A 172 3.70 -5.49 -3.37
C LEU A 172 3.54 -6.90 -3.96
N VAL A 173 4.20 -7.89 -3.37
CA VAL A 173 4.03 -9.30 -3.75
C VAL A 173 2.62 -9.76 -3.39
N ARG A 174 2.10 -9.36 -2.21
CA ARG A 174 0.70 -9.57 -1.84
C ARG A 174 -0.26 -8.96 -2.86
N LEU A 175 -0.01 -7.73 -3.31
CA LEU A 175 -0.80 -7.08 -4.37
C LEU A 175 -0.80 -7.90 -5.65
N ALA A 176 0.36 -8.36 -6.13
CA ALA A 176 0.45 -9.16 -7.34
C ALA A 176 -0.28 -10.51 -7.21
N ARG A 177 -0.18 -11.18 -6.06
CA ARG A 177 -0.94 -12.42 -5.76
C ARG A 177 -2.45 -12.15 -5.75
N LEU A 178 -2.88 -11.04 -5.14
CA LEU A 178 -4.29 -10.63 -5.12
C LEU A 178 -4.81 -10.30 -6.52
N MET A 179 -4.01 -9.59 -7.33
CA MET A 179 -4.32 -9.34 -8.74
C MET A 179 -4.40 -10.64 -9.53
N ALA A 180 -3.48 -11.59 -9.32
CA ALA A 180 -3.52 -12.89 -9.98
C ALA A 180 -4.81 -13.67 -9.66
N SER A 181 -5.19 -13.74 -8.38
CA SER A 181 -6.45 -14.33 -7.93
C SER A 181 -7.66 -13.61 -8.54
N ALA A 182 -7.68 -12.27 -8.53
CA ALA A 182 -8.75 -11.50 -9.15
C ALA A 182 -8.85 -11.75 -10.66
N GLY A 183 -7.73 -11.87 -11.37
CA GLY A 183 -7.67 -12.14 -12.81
C GLY A 183 -8.27 -13.49 -13.22
N ALA A 184 -8.35 -14.46 -12.31
CA ALA A 184 -9.02 -15.74 -12.54
C ALA A 184 -10.56 -15.63 -12.56
N VAL A 185 -11.10 -14.53 -12.01
CA VAL A 185 -12.55 -14.30 -11.84
C VAL A 185 -13.03 -13.13 -12.70
N LEU A 186 -12.21 -12.08 -12.82
CA LEU A 186 -12.56 -10.87 -13.54
C LEU A 186 -12.42 -11.06 -15.06
N PRO A 187 -13.34 -10.52 -15.87
CA PRO A 187 -13.15 -10.47 -17.31
C PRO A 187 -12.00 -9.52 -17.68
N LYS A 188 -11.32 -9.78 -18.80
CA LYS A 188 -10.14 -9.02 -19.27
C LYS A 188 -10.34 -7.50 -19.37
N TRP A 189 -11.54 -7.04 -19.72
CA TRP A 189 -11.82 -5.60 -19.82
C TRP A 189 -11.91 -4.91 -18.45
N LEU A 190 -12.13 -5.67 -17.37
CA LEU A 190 -12.21 -5.12 -16.02
C LEU A 190 -10.83 -5.06 -15.36
N THR A 191 -9.88 -5.92 -15.74
CA THR A 191 -8.48 -5.84 -15.27
C THR A 191 -7.74 -4.60 -15.80
N THR A 192 -8.19 -4.04 -16.92
CA THR A 192 -7.71 -2.76 -17.46
C THR A 192 -8.52 -1.56 -17.01
N ASN A 193 -9.54 -1.75 -16.17
CA ASN A 193 -10.39 -0.66 -15.70
C ASN A 193 -9.73 0.09 -14.53
N PRO A 194 -9.61 1.44 -14.57
CA PRO A 194 -9.03 2.21 -13.49
C PRO A 194 -9.72 2.06 -12.14
N ARG A 195 -11.04 1.90 -12.12
CA ARG A 195 -11.83 1.79 -10.87
C ARG A 195 -11.64 0.42 -10.22
N ALA A 196 -11.69 -0.65 -11.01
CA ALA A 196 -11.41 -2.00 -10.52
C ALA A 196 -9.97 -2.11 -9.99
N ASN A 197 -8.99 -1.55 -10.70
CA ASN A 197 -7.61 -1.50 -10.21
C ASN A 197 -7.50 -0.72 -8.91
N ARG A 198 -8.18 0.43 -8.79
CA ARG A 198 -8.24 1.18 -7.53
C ARG A 198 -8.88 0.35 -6.40
N MET A 199 -9.91 -0.45 -6.69
CA MET A 199 -10.53 -1.33 -5.70
C MET A 199 -9.55 -2.40 -5.21
N ILE A 200 -8.83 -3.06 -6.12
CA ILE A 200 -7.80 -4.04 -5.79
C ILE A 200 -6.68 -3.40 -4.95
N TRP A 201 -6.23 -2.20 -5.33
CA TRP A 201 -5.24 -1.44 -4.58
C TRP A 201 -5.70 -1.15 -3.15
N ARG A 202 -6.91 -0.60 -2.98
CA ARG A 202 -7.45 -0.26 -1.65
C ARG A 202 -7.61 -1.48 -0.77
N ALA A 203 -8.06 -2.61 -1.32
CA ALA A 203 -8.12 -3.87 -0.60
C ALA A 203 -6.73 -4.31 -0.12
N ASN A 204 -5.71 -4.26 -0.99
CA ASN A 204 -4.34 -4.56 -0.59
C ASN A 204 -3.81 -3.58 0.48
N ALA A 205 -4.09 -2.29 0.34
CA ALA A 205 -3.64 -1.25 1.25
C ALA A 205 -4.34 -1.27 2.62
N SER A 206 -5.53 -1.86 2.70
CA SER A 206 -6.24 -2.04 3.98
C SER A 206 -5.57 -3.05 4.93
N LEU A 207 -4.70 -3.90 4.41
CA LEU A 207 -4.00 -4.92 5.19
C LEU A 207 -2.67 -4.40 5.76
N PRO A 208 -2.25 -4.82 6.96
CA PRO A 208 -0.99 -4.43 7.56
C PRO A 208 0.21 -4.64 6.62
N ILE A 209 1.20 -3.76 6.65
CA ILE A 209 2.38 -3.83 5.76
C ILE A 209 3.20 -5.11 5.94
N THR A 210 3.09 -5.76 7.11
CA THR A 210 3.82 -6.98 7.47
C THR A 210 3.12 -8.28 7.06
N GLU A 211 1.85 -8.22 6.65
CA GLU A 211 1.08 -9.41 6.26
C GLU A 211 1.44 -9.83 4.83
N GLU A 212 2.01 -11.02 4.65
CA GLU A 212 2.43 -11.49 3.31
C GLU A 212 1.26 -11.96 2.45
N HIS A 213 0.17 -12.41 3.08
CA HIS A 213 -0.98 -12.99 2.40
C HIS A 213 -2.28 -12.32 2.82
N VAL A 214 -3.26 -12.33 1.92
CA VAL A 214 -4.66 -12.11 2.31
C VAL A 214 -5.09 -13.33 3.15
N SER A 215 -5.76 -13.12 4.27
CA SER A 215 -6.27 -14.20 5.12
C SER A 215 -7.80 -14.24 5.11
N TRP A 216 -8.35 -15.43 5.34
CA TRP A 216 -9.80 -15.57 5.57
C TRP A 216 -10.25 -14.82 6.82
N ASP A 217 -9.42 -14.79 7.87
CA ASP A 217 -9.71 -14.04 9.10
C ASP A 217 -9.90 -12.55 8.81
N ALA A 218 -9.08 -11.96 7.93
CA ALA A 218 -9.22 -10.56 7.55
C ALA A 218 -10.56 -10.25 6.86
N VAL A 219 -11.07 -11.18 6.06
CA VAL A 219 -12.38 -11.04 5.38
C VAL A 219 -13.54 -11.32 6.33
N ILE A 220 -13.38 -12.29 7.24
CA ILE A 220 -14.37 -12.61 8.28
C ILE A 220 -14.56 -11.40 9.20
N GLU A 221 -13.47 -10.83 9.72
CA GLU A 221 -13.53 -9.63 10.57
C GLU A 221 -14.16 -8.44 9.82
N ALA A 222 -13.81 -8.24 8.55
CA ALA A 222 -14.40 -7.18 7.74
C ALA A 222 -15.92 -7.38 7.54
N ALA A 223 -16.37 -8.64 7.42
CA ALA A 223 -17.78 -9.00 7.25
C ALA A 223 -18.65 -8.71 8.48
N GLU A 224 -18.05 -8.52 9.65
CA GLU A 224 -18.77 -8.07 10.85
C GLU A 224 -19.20 -6.59 10.75
N LEU A 225 -18.67 -5.84 9.78
CA LEU A 225 -18.98 -4.42 9.52
C LEU A 225 -18.65 -3.47 10.68
N ASN A 226 -17.86 -3.92 11.66
CA ASN A 226 -17.38 -3.12 12.79
C ASN A 226 -16.10 -2.33 12.46
N ASP A 227 -15.34 -2.77 11.45
CA ASP A 227 -14.06 -2.19 11.06
C ASP A 227 -14.12 -1.62 9.63
N ASP A 228 -14.13 -0.29 9.53
CA ASP A 228 -14.07 0.41 8.24
C ASP A 228 -12.68 0.32 7.57
N GLN A 229 -11.61 0.00 8.33
CA GLN A 229 -10.25 -0.11 7.78
C GLN A 229 -10.18 -1.24 6.76
N ARG A 230 -10.72 -2.42 7.09
CA ARG A 230 -10.72 -3.62 6.22
C ARG A 230 -11.91 -3.71 5.28
N PHE A 231 -12.86 -2.78 5.36
CA PHE A 231 -14.00 -2.74 4.45
C PHE A 231 -13.63 -2.78 2.95
N PRO A 232 -12.54 -2.12 2.47
CA PRO A 232 -12.13 -2.26 1.08
C PRO A 232 -11.83 -3.71 0.66
N LEU A 233 -11.28 -4.53 1.56
CA LEU A 233 -11.07 -5.95 1.27
C LEU A 233 -12.40 -6.69 1.11
N LEU A 234 -13.38 -6.43 1.98
CA LEU A 234 -14.73 -7.00 1.87
C LEU A 234 -15.43 -6.55 0.58
N HIS A 235 -15.31 -5.28 0.20
CA HIS A 235 -15.88 -4.75 -1.04
C HIS A 235 -15.26 -5.44 -2.25
N LEU A 236 -13.92 -5.58 -2.30
CA LEU A 236 -13.28 -6.34 -3.38
C LEU A 236 -13.79 -7.79 -3.40
N TYR A 237 -13.86 -8.47 -2.25
CA TYR A 237 -14.34 -9.85 -2.19
C TYR A 237 -15.77 -9.99 -2.73
N THR A 238 -16.65 -9.08 -2.34
CA THR A 238 -18.05 -9.03 -2.80
C THR A 238 -18.13 -8.73 -4.30
N MET A 239 -17.28 -7.84 -4.81
CA MET A 239 -17.15 -7.57 -6.24
C MET A 239 -16.73 -8.82 -7.01
N LEU A 240 -15.76 -9.60 -6.50
CA LEU A 240 -15.33 -10.85 -7.12
C LEU A 240 -16.45 -11.89 -7.14
N ILE A 241 -17.23 -12.03 -6.06
CA ILE A 241 -18.41 -12.92 -6.04
C ILE A 241 -19.43 -12.47 -7.09
N SER A 242 -19.73 -11.16 -7.14
CA SER A 242 -20.67 -10.57 -8.09
C SER A 242 -20.25 -10.81 -9.56
N GLN A 243 -18.97 -10.63 -9.86
CA GLN A 243 -18.39 -10.91 -11.19
C GLN A 243 -18.40 -12.40 -11.51
N ASN A 244 -18.11 -13.27 -10.53
CA ASN A 244 -18.21 -14.71 -10.72
C ASN A 244 -19.64 -15.13 -11.12
N ILE A 245 -20.67 -14.61 -10.43
CA ILE A 245 -22.08 -14.87 -10.77
C ILE A 245 -22.42 -14.39 -12.18
N ALA A 246 -21.89 -13.23 -12.59
CA ALA A 246 -22.21 -12.62 -13.89
C ALA A 246 -21.58 -13.36 -15.08
N HIS A 247 -20.42 -13.98 -14.87
CA HIS A 247 -19.61 -14.53 -15.96
C HIS A 247 -19.46 -16.06 -15.95
N GLN A 248 -19.77 -16.71 -14.83
CA GLN A 248 -19.77 -18.17 -14.75
C GLN A 248 -21.16 -18.73 -15.09
N SER A 249 -21.18 -19.84 -15.84
CA SER A 249 -22.42 -20.54 -16.17
C SER A 249 -23.19 -20.92 -14.91
N GLN A 250 -24.49 -20.62 -14.89
CA GLN A 250 -25.37 -21.02 -13.81
C GLN A 250 -25.76 -22.50 -13.95
N PRO A 251 -26.01 -23.22 -12.84
CA PRO A 251 -26.56 -24.56 -12.90
C PRO A 251 -27.86 -24.59 -13.71
N THR A 252 -28.09 -25.65 -14.48
CA THR A 252 -29.33 -25.84 -15.23
C THR A 252 -30.55 -25.94 -14.31
N VAL A 253 -30.36 -26.55 -13.13
CA VAL A 253 -31.34 -26.58 -12.04
C VAL A 253 -30.65 -26.05 -10.78
N TRP A 254 -31.29 -25.08 -10.13
CA TRP A 254 -30.74 -24.53 -8.89
C TRP A 254 -30.88 -25.55 -7.74
N PRO A 255 -29.81 -25.82 -6.97
CA PRO A 255 -29.91 -26.76 -5.84
C PRO A 255 -30.89 -26.27 -4.78
N THR A 256 -31.70 -27.18 -4.25
CA THR A 256 -32.69 -26.86 -3.20
C THR A 256 -32.24 -27.35 -1.83
N LYS A 257 -31.37 -28.35 -1.76
CA LYS A 257 -30.85 -28.86 -0.49
C LYS A 257 -29.74 -27.96 0.03
N ARG A 258 -29.80 -27.59 1.31
CA ARG A 258 -28.84 -26.68 1.96
C ARG A 258 -27.38 -27.07 1.70
N HIS A 259 -27.02 -28.34 1.86
CA HIS A 259 -25.62 -28.78 1.66
C HIS A 259 -25.15 -28.65 0.21
N GLU A 260 -26.04 -28.86 -0.78
CA GLU A 260 -25.72 -28.70 -2.20
C GLU A 260 -25.48 -27.22 -2.52
N VAL A 261 -26.30 -26.31 -1.96
CA VAL A 261 -26.10 -24.86 -2.07
C VAL A 261 -24.79 -24.44 -1.40
N THR A 262 -24.53 -24.88 -0.18
CA THR A 262 -23.27 -24.58 0.53
C THR A 262 -22.05 -25.06 -0.26
N ASN A 263 -22.09 -26.27 -0.84
CA ASN A 263 -20.99 -26.79 -1.66
C ASN A 263 -20.74 -25.91 -2.89
N LEU A 264 -21.81 -25.52 -3.60
CA LEU A 264 -21.71 -24.63 -4.76
C LEU A 264 -21.10 -23.27 -4.38
N VAL A 265 -21.54 -22.69 -3.27
CA VAL A 265 -21.04 -21.40 -2.78
C VAL A 265 -19.58 -21.50 -2.35
N VAL A 266 -19.18 -22.57 -1.65
CA VAL A 266 -17.78 -22.80 -1.25
C VAL A 266 -16.87 -22.97 -2.46
N GLU A 267 -17.29 -23.73 -3.47
CA GLU A 267 -16.54 -23.86 -4.73
C GLU A 267 -16.34 -22.49 -5.40
N ARG A 268 -17.42 -21.74 -5.60
CA ARG A 268 -17.39 -20.46 -6.33
C ARG A 268 -16.73 -19.32 -5.56
N CYS A 269 -16.97 -19.23 -4.26
CA CYS A 269 -16.58 -18.07 -3.46
C CYS A 269 -15.32 -18.31 -2.63
N CYS A 270 -15.03 -19.55 -2.25
CA CYS A 270 -13.84 -19.86 -1.45
C CYS A 270 -12.72 -20.41 -2.31
N GLN A 271 -12.98 -21.45 -3.10
CA GLN A 271 -11.94 -22.11 -3.88
C GLN A 271 -11.52 -21.28 -5.09
N LYS A 272 -12.46 -20.71 -5.85
CA LYS A 272 -12.10 -19.90 -7.03
C LYS A 272 -11.53 -18.53 -6.70
N ILE A 273 -12.05 -17.84 -5.68
CA ILE A 273 -11.57 -16.50 -5.30
C ILE A 273 -10.36 -16.62 -4.38
N GLY A 274 -10.50 -17.33 -3.26
CA GLY A 274 -9.43 -17.50 -2.29
C GLY A 274 -8.31 -18.42 -2.76
N GLY A 275 -8.51 -19.18 -3.84
CA GLY A 275 -7.52 -20.10 -4.38
C GLY A 275 -7.27 -21.33 -3.49
N SER A 276 -6.36 -22.18 -3.94
CA SER A 276 -5.80 -23.30 -3.17
C SER A 276 -4.28 -23.35 -3.38
N GLY A 277 -3.54 -23.86 -2.38
CA GLY A 277 -2.07 -23.96 -2.46
C GLY A 277 -1.32 -22.67 -2.09
N GLY A 278 -0.06 -22.55 -2.54
CA GLY A 278 0.90 -21.52 -2.08
C GLY A 278 0.58 -20.07 -2.47
N SER A 279 -0.35 -19.85 -3.41
CA SER A 279 -0.86 -18.52 -3.79
C SER A 279 -2.25 -18.22 -3.23
N GLY A 280 -2.86 -19.18 -2.51
CA GLY A 280 -4.18 -19.02 -1.90
C GLY A 280 -4.18 -18.12 -0.66
N TRP A 281 -5.37 -17.73 -0.24
CA TRP A 281 -5.58 -16.97 0.98
C TRP A 281 -5.25 -17.83 2.20
N LYS A 282 -4.60 -17.22 3.20
CA LYS A 282 -4.17 -17.88 4.42
C LYS A 282 -5.38 -18.29 5.27
N GLY A 283 -5.32 -19.49 5.85
CA GLY A 283 -6.38 -20.02 6.70
C GLY A 283 -7.54 -20.64 5.91
N LYS A 284 -8.70 -20.77 6.56
CA LYS A 284 -9.93 -21.31 5.96
C LYS A 284 -11.16 -20.57 6.50
N PRO A 285 -12.23 -20.44 5.72
CA PRO A 285 -13.47 -19.84 6.22
C PRO A 285 -14.11 -20.71 7.31
N SER A 286 -14.61 -20.07 8.37
CA SER A 286 -15.38 -20.73 9.43
C SER A 286 -16.74 -21.21 8.91
N ASN A 287 -17.39 -22.14 9.61
CA ASN A 287 -18.72 -22.62 9.20
C ASN A 287 -19.79 -21.51 9.31
N ALA A 288 -19.73 -20.68 10.35
CA ALA A 288 -20.61 -19.52 10.49
C ALA A 288 -20.44 -18.52 9.34
N PHE A 289 -19.20 -18.29 8.90
CA PHE A 289 -18.94 -17.45 7.74
C PHE A 289 -19.48 -18.07 6.44
N LYS A 290 -19.35 -19.39 6.24
CA LYS A 290 -19.93 -20.08 5.08
C LYS A 290 -21.46 -19.95 5.03
N ASP A 291 -22.13 -20.06 6.18
CA ASP A 291 -23.58 -19.86 6.26
C ASP A 291 -23.98 -18.42 5.86
N THR A 292 -23.25 -17.42 6.37
CA THR A 292 -23.44 -16.02 5.95
C THR A 292 -23.18 -15.82 4.45
N LEU A 293 -22.12 -16.46 3.93
CA LEU A 293 -21.72 -16.37 2.54
C LEU A 293 -22.77 -16.95 1.59
N VAL A 294 -23.51 -17.99 2.00
CA VAL A 294 -24.67 -18.49 1.24
C VAL A 294 -25.71 -17.38 1.09
N GLY A 295 -26.05 -16.67 2.16
CA GLY A 295 -26.97 -15.53 2.11
C GLY A 295 -26.48 -14.41 1.19
N VAL A 296 -25.20 -14.04 1.29
CA VAL A 296 -24.57 -13.03 0.42
C VAL A 296 -24.67 -13.43 -1.06
N TYR A 297 -24.36 -14.69 -1.36
CA TYR A 297 -24.39 -15.20 -2.72
C TYR A 297 -25.81 -15.19 -3.30
N GLU A 298 -26.79 -15.63 -2.53
CA GLU A 298 -28.22 -15.64 -2.90
C GLU A 298 -28.73 -14.20 -3.16
N GLU A 299 -28.39 -13.23 -2.31
CA GLU A 299 -28.78 -11.83 -2.51
C GLU A 299 -28.12 -11.21 -3.74
N LEU A 300 -26.84 -11.48 -3.99
CA LEU A 300 -26.16 -11.04 -5.21
C LEU A 300 -26.76 -11.69 -6.46
N ARG A 301 -27.13 -12.98 -6.39
CA ARG A 301 -27.80 -13.68 -7.49
C ARG A 301 -29.16 -13.04 -7.78
N ARG A 302 -29.98 -12.80 -6.75
CA ARG A 302 -31.28 -12.12 -6.88
C ARG A 302 -31.11 -10.71 -7.46
N TRP A 303 -30.13 -9.95 -6.96
CA TRP A 303 -29.80 -8.61 -7.45
C TRP A 303 -29.51 -8.62 -8.97
N GLN A 304 -28.67 -9.56 -9.42
CA GLN A 304 -28.22 -9.60 -10.81
C GLN A 304 -29.21 -10.25 -11.76
N LEU A 305 -29.74 -11.42 -11.39
CA LEU A 305 -30.53 -12.26 -12.30
C LEU A 305 -32.02 -11.92 -12.26
N GLU A 306 -32.59 -11.77 -11.05
CA GLU A 306 -34.03 -11.51 -10.89
C GLU A 306 -34.34 -10.02 -11.07
N LYS A 307 -33.59 -9.14 -10.39
CA LYS A 307 -33.78 -7.69 -10.47
C LYS A 307 -33.09 -7.04 -11.67
N ARG A 308 -32.39 -7.82 -12.51
CA ARG A 308 -31.66 -7.38 -13.71
C ARG A 308 -30.72 -6.20 -13.47
N ARG A 309 -30.11 -6.13 -12.28
CA ARG A 309 -29.13 -5.09 -11.96
C ARG A 309 -27.74 -5.51 -12.45
N MET A 310 -26.89 -4.53 -12.72
CA MET A 310 -25.52 -4.78 -13.12
C MET A 310 -24.70 -5.39 -11.97
N SER A 311 -23.74 -6.24 -12.32
CA SER A 311 -22.73 -6.72 -11.38
C SER A 311 -21.87 -5.58 -10.84
N LEU A 312 -21.38 -5.74 -9.62
CA LEU A 312 -20.51 -4.79 -8.92
C LEU A 312 -19.17 -4.68 -9.63
N ARG A 313 -18.66 -3.45 -9.83
CA ARG A 313 -17.43 -3.19 -10.61
C ARG A 313 -16.46 -2.25 -9.87
N GLY A 314 -16.71 -1.96 -8.60
CA GLY A 314 -15.92 -1.01 -7.81
C GLY A 314 -16.32 0.44 -8.08
N HIS A 315 -17.60 0.70 -8.35
CA HIS A 315 -18.12 2.07 -8.45
C HIS A 315 -18.21 2.75 -7.07
N ASN A 316 -17.96 4.06 -7.04
CA ASN A 316 -18.31 4.88 -5.87
C ASN A 316 -19.83 4.77 -5.63
N GLY A 317 -20.24 4.50 -4.40
CA GLY A 317 -21.64 4.29 -3.99
C GLY A 317 -22.02 2.83 -3.79
N GLU A 318 -21.23 1.87 -4.31
CA GLU A 318 -21.43 0.44 -4.06
C GLU A 318 -21.22 0.07 -2.59
N GLU A 319 -20.57 0.91 -1.78
CA GLU A 319 -20.28 0.63 -0.38
C GLU A 319 -21.57 0.35 0.42
N SER A 320 -22.62 1.13 0.17
CA SER A 320 -23.94 0.95 0.81
C SER A 320 -24.60 -0.37 0.43
N VAL A 321 -24.43 -0.79 -0.84
CA VAL A 321 -24.96 -2.05 -1.36
C VAL A 321 -24.23 -3.22 -0.70
N VAL A 322 -22.90 -3.15 -0.62
CA VAL A 322 -22.07 -4.18 0.01
C VAL A 322 -22.44 -4.30 1.50
N LYS A 323 -22.44 -3.20 2.25
CA LYS A 323 -22.82 -3.21 3.68
C LYS A 323 -24.22 -3.79 3.88
N GLY A 324 -25.19 -3.39 3.05
CA GLY A 324 -26.56 -3.89 3.11
C GLY A 324 -26.66 -5.40 2.85
N ILE A 325 -25.96 -5.92 1.84
CA ILE A 325 -25.98 -7.36 1.51
C ILE A 325 -25.41 -8.19 2.67
N TRP A 326 -24.26 -7.78 3.22
CA TRP A 326 -23.62 -8.49 4.33
C TRP A 326 -24.45 -8.42 5.62
N ALA A 327 -25.02 -7.26 5.95
CA ALA A 327 -25.89 -7.12 7.12
C ALA A 327 -27.15 -7.98 7.02
N LEU A 328 -27.81 -8.02 5.85
CA LEU A 328 -28.99 -8.87 5.62
C LEU A 328 -28.64 -10.35 5.72
N ALA A 329 -27.54 -10.77 5.10
CA ALA A 329 -27.11 -12.17 5.11
C ALA A 329 -26.75 -12.65 6.53
N ALA A 330 -26.06 -11.81 7.31
CA ALA A 330 -25.72 -12.12 8.71
C ALA A 330 -26.97 -12.25 9.58
N TRP A 331 -27.97 -11.39 9.39
CA TRP A 331 -29.25 -11.46 10.12
C TRP A 331 -30.01 -12.77 9.82
N VAL A 332 -30.10 -13.15 8.54
CA VAL A 332 -30.74 -14.42 8.14
C VAL A 332 -29.99 -15.62 8.74
N ALA A 333 -28.66 -15.64 8.66
CA ALA A 333 -27.86 -16.73 9.21
C ALA A 333 -28.00 -16.85 10.74
N GLY A 334 -28.08 -15.72 11.46
CA GLY A 334 -28.29 -15.70 12.90
C GLY A 334 -29.65 -16.24 13.34
N ASN A 335 -30.72 -15.92 12.61
CA ASN A 335 -32.06 -16.46 12.87
C ASN A 335 -32.12 -17.98 12.63
N ASP A 336 -31.51 -18.45 11.54
CA ASP A 336 -31.41 -19.88 11.22
C ASP A 336 -30.62 -20.67 12.27
N ALA A 337 -29.60 -20.06 12.88
CA ALA A 337 -28.82 -20.66 13.95
C ALA A 337 -29.59 -20.70 15.28
N SER A 338 -30.41 -19.70 15.55
CA SER A 338 -31.23 -19.60 16.78
C SER A 338 -32.45 -20.54 16.78
N ALA A 339 -32.86 -21.01 15.60
CA ALA A 339 -33.98 -21.94 15.41
C ALA A 339 -33.57 -23.43 15.48
N ARG A 340 -32.29 -23.73 15.76
CA ARG A 340 -31.72 -25.08 15.85
C ARG A 340 -31.38 -25.46 17.28
#